data_AF-A0A5A9NTZ7-F1
#
_entry.id   AF-A0A5A9NTZ7-F1
#
_cell.length_a   1.000
_cell.length_b   1.000
_cell.length_c   1.000
_cell.angle_alpha   90.00
_cell.angle_beta   90.00
_cell.angle_gamma   90.00
#
_symmetry.space_group_name_H-M   'P 1'
#
loop_
_entity.id
_entity.type
_entity.pdbx_description
1 polymer ?
#
loop_
_entity_poly.entity_id
_entity_poly.type
_entity_poly.pdbx_seq_one_letter_code
_entity_poly.pdbx_strand_id
1 'polypeptide(L)'
;MERIGVTATSEEDWMSSLPEKLWDVPLTNLSIPVRHKELWPAIPYLWANKPNAEELIQYLEWQKKLGRPEGFFIAGLNLTTDRCFIGSHPRMSLRTLTVENWDCVRRWLEDQKPGAASSSMNIIAGDFIGPIPFCSIVIALNRLL
;
A
#
# COMPACT_ATOMS: atom_id res chain seq x y z
N MET A 1 11.15 40.87 7.38
CA MET A 1 10.92 40.05 8.59
C MET A 1 9.55 39.44 8.46
N GLU A 2 9.46 38.16 8.12
CA GLU A 2 8.49 37.23 8.75
C GLU A 2 8.92 35.81 8.36
N ARG A 3 9.50 35.09 9.31
CA ARG A 3 9.77 33.67 9.19
C ARG A 3 8.50 32.96 9.65
N ILE A 4 7.73 32.42 8.71
CA ILE A 4 6.69 31.44 9.01
C ILE A 4 7.40 30.14 9.43
N GLY A 5 7.65 30.04 10.74
CA GLY A 5 8.17 28.83 11.37
C GLY A 5 7.04 27.82 11.50
N VAL A 6 6.99 26.86 10.58
CA VAL A 6 6.24 25.62 10.80
C VAL A 6 7.21 24.64 11.44
N THR A 7 7.21 24.58 12.76
CA THR A 7 7.92 23.55 13.52
C THR A 7 7.06 22.29 13.51
N ALA A 8 7.32 21.38 12.56
CA ALA A 8 6.81 20.02 12.64
C ALA A 8 7.40 19.38 13.90
N THR A 9 6.54 19.03 14.86
CA THR A 9 6.97 18.47 16.16
C THR A 9 7.18 16.95 16.14
N SER A 10 6.99 16.29 14.99
CA SER A 10 7.45 14.93 14.71
C SER A 10 7.42 14.67 13.20
N GLU A 11 8.21 13.70 12.72
CA GLU A 11 8.17 13.24 11.31
C GLU A 11 6.84 12.56 10.93
N GLU A 12 5.92 12.37 11.88
CA GLU A 12 4.63 11.70 11.68
C GLU A 12 3.51 12.69 11.30
N ASP A 13 3.68 13.99 11.58
CA ASP A 13 2.61 15.02 11.45
C ASP A 13 2.85 16.03 10.32
N TRP A 14 3.83 15.80 9.45
CA TRP A 14 4.13 16.77 8.38
C TRP A 14 2.98 16.93 7.38
N MET A 15 2.18 15.88 7.13
CA MET A 15 1.05 15.93 6.20
C MET A 15 -0.10 16.81 6.71
N SER A 16 -0.36 16.84 8.03
CA SER A 16 -1.38 17.68 8.64
C SER A 16 -0.96 19.16 8.71
N SER A 17 0.35 19.42 8.64
CA SER A 17 0.93 20.78 8.58
C SER A 17 0.94 21.41 7.18
N LEU A 18 0.58 20.65 6.14
CA LEU A 18 0.49 21.19 4.78
C LEU A 18 -0.63 22.25 4.72
N PRO A 19 -0.39 23.38 4.03
CA PRO A 19 -1.46 24.31 3.68
C PRO A 19 -2.63 23.55 3.05
N GLU A 20 -3.86 23.81 3.50
CA GLU A 20 -5.09 23.12 3.09
C GLU A 20 -5.24 23.02 1.55
N LYS A 21 -4.78 24.06 0.84
CA LYS A 21 -4.74 24.12 -0.63
C LYS A 21 -3.89 23.03 -1.30
N LEU A 22 -3.04 22.34 -0.56
CA LEU A 22 -2.14 21.28 -1.04
C LEU A 22 -2.62 19.87 -0.71
N TRP A 23 -3.65 19.71 0.13
CA TRP A 23 -4.18 18.38 0.47
C TRP A 23 -4.76 17.65 -0.75
N ASP A 24 -5.33 18.39 -1.69
CA ASP A 24 -5.93 17.87 -2.92
C ASP A 24 -4.95 17.86 -4.11
N VAL A 25 -3.72 18.32 -3.92
CA VAL A 25 -2.70 18.33 -4.98
C VAL A 25 -2.10 16.93 -5.07
N PRO A 26 -2.13 16.28 -6.26
CA PRO A 26 -1.46 14.99 -6.43
C PRO A 26 0.00 15.08 -5.98
N LEU A 27 0.51 14.05 -5.28
CA LEU A 27 1.90 14.02 -4.80
C LEU A 27 2.92 14.24 -5.92
N THR A 28 2.57 13.89 -7.16
CA THR A 28 3.38 14.13 -8.37
C THR A 28 3.48 15.61 -8.78
N ASN A 29 2.49 16.43 -8.39
CA ASN A 29 2.38 17.85 -8.74
C ASN A 29 2.89 18.78 -7.63
N LEU A 30 3.07 18.28 -6.40
CA LEU A 30 3.97 18.91 -5.44
C LEU A 30 5.36 18.81 -6.07
N SER A 31 5.91 19.92 -6.59
CA SER A 31 7.04 19.99 -7.53
C SER A 31 8.40 19.41 -7.08
N ILE A 32 8.43 18.60 -6.02
CA ILE A 32 9.62 17.96 -5.45
C ILE A 32 10.09 16.77 -6.33
N PRO A 33 9.23 15.81 -6.76
CA PRO A 33 9.68 14.64 -7.53
C PRO A 33 10.07 14.96 -8.98
N VAL A 34 9.47 16.01 -9.59
CA VAL A 34 9.70 16.35 -11.00
C VAL A 34 11.07 16.99 -11.23
N ARG A 35 11.55 17.79 -10.25
CA ARG A 35 12.85 18.47 -10.32
C ARG A 35 14.00 17.60 -9.81
N HIS A 36 13.71 16.68 -8.89
CA HIS A 36 14.69 15.82 -8.22
C HIS A 36 14.24 14.37 -8.27
N LYS A 37 14.40 13.73 -9.44
CA LYS A 37 14.02 12.32 -9.65
C LYS A 37 14.78 11.37 -8.73
N GLU A 38 15.98 11.77 -8.29
CA GLU A 38 16.80 11.09 -7.30
C GLU A 38 16.14 10.98 -5.92
N LEU A 39 15.22 11.90 -5.57
CA LEU A 39 14.51 11.87 -4.29
C LEU A 39 13.33 10.88 -4.29
N TRP A 40 12.83 10.51 -5.46
CA TRP A 40 11.67 9.62 -5.59
C TRP A 40 11.87 8.60 -6.73
N PRO A 41 12.85 7.69 -6.58
CA PRO A 41 13.06 6.63 -7.56
C PRO A 41 11.82 5.72 -7.66
N ALA A 42 11.71 4.99 -8.76
CA ALA A 42 10.62 4.02 -8.93
C ALA A 42 10.67 2.98 -7.80
N ILE A 43 9.60 2.92 -7.01
CA ILE A 43 9.47 1.95 -5.92
C ILE A 43 8.95 0.63 -6.53
N PRO A 44 9.66 -0.50 -6.36
CA PRO A 44 9.19 -1.80 -6.81
C PRO A 44 7.80 -2.12 -6.25
N TYR A 45 6.90 -2.55 -7.12
CA TYR A 45 5.54 -2.92 -6.76
C TYR A 45 5.33 -4.41 -7.02
N LEU A 46 5.24 -5.19 -5.94
CA LEU A 46 4.99 -6.62 -5.97
C LEU A 46 3.49 -6.84 -6.19
N TRP A 47 3.12 -7.21 -7.41
CA TRP A 47 1.74 -7.41 -7.84
C TRP A 47 1.56 -8.79 -8.44
N ALA A 48 0.70 -9.59 -7.83
CA ALA A 48 0.43 -10.95 -8.29
C ALA A 48 -0.30 -10.97 -9.64
N ASN A 49 -1.14 -9.96 -9.91
CA ASN A 49 -2.05 -9.92 -11.04
C ASN A 49 -2.94 -11.18 -11.11
N LYS A 50 -3.67 -11.46 -10.01
CA LYS A 50 -4.51 -12.66 -9.84
C LYS A 50 -5.92 -12.32 -9.33
N PRO A 51 -6.94 -13.11 -9.69
CA PRO A 51 -8.34 -12.87 -9.29
C PRO A 51 -8.73 -13.46 -7.94
N ASN A 52 -7.85 -14.16 -7.23
CA ASN A 52 -8.17 -14.78 -5.94
C ASN A 52 -7.04 -14.57 -4.93
N ALA A 53 -7.41 -14.59 -3.64
CA ALA A 53 -6.48 -14.36 -2.53
C ALA A 53 -5.39 -15.43 -2.42
N GLU A 54 -5.70 -16.68 -2.74
CA GLU A 54 -4.77 -17.80 -2.58
C GLU A 54 -3.55 -17.62 -3.49
N GLU A 55 -3.77 -17.38 -4.79
CA GLU A 55 -2.66 -17.11 -5.72
C GLU A 55 -1.93 -15.80 -5.40
N LEU A 56 -2.65 -14.78 -4.92
CA LEU A 56 -2.05 -13.53 -4.45
C LEU A 56 -1.07 -13.77 -3.28
N ILE A 57 -1.51 -14.51 -2.26
CA ILE A 57 -0.71 -14.82 -1.08
C ILE A 57 0.47 -15.71 -1.45
N GLN A 58 0.25 -16.74 -2.29
CA GLN A 58 1.32 -17.60 -2.78
C GLN A 58 2.40 -16.80 -3.52
N TYR A 59 2.01 -15.83 -4.33
CA TYR A 59 2.95 -14.93 -4.99
C TYR A 59 3.75 -14.10 -3.98
N LEU A 60 3.10 -13.48 -2.99
CA LEU A 60 3.78 -12.64 -1.99
C LEU A 60 4.72 -13.47 -1.11
N GLU A 61 4.32 -14.68 -0.70
CA GLU A 61 5.19 -15.61 0.02
C GLU A 61 6.37 -16.10 -0.83
N TRP A 62 6.15 -16.28 -2.14
CA TRP A 62 7.25 -16.55 -3.05
C TRP A 62 8.24 -15.37 -3.11
N GLN A 63 7.75 -14.13 -3.20
CA GLN A 63 8.63 -12.94 -3.17
C GLN A 63 9.44 -12.85 -1.86
N LYS A 64 8.84 -13.15 -0.70
CA LYS A 64 9.56 -13.20 0.58
C LYS A 64 10.72 -14.20 0.57
N LYS A 65 10.55 -15.34 -0.11
CA LYS A 65 11.60 -16.38 -0.24
C LYS A 65 12.75 -15.94 -1.14
N LEU A 66 12.49 -15.11 -2.14
CA LEU A 66 13.53 -14.53 -3.01
C LEU A 66 14.39 -13.48 -2.28
N GLY A 67 13.92 -12.99 -1.14
CA GLY A 67 14.60 -12.01 -0.31
C GLY A 67 14.01 -10.61 -0.42
N ARG A 68 14.35 -9.77 0.55
CA ARG A 68 13.85 -8.41 0.65
C ARG A 68 14.54 -7.50 -0.37
N PRO A 69 13.81 -6.76 -1.21
CA PRO A 69 14.39 -5.71 -2.04
C PRO A 69 15.14 -4.66 -1.21
N GLU A 70 16.21 -4.09 -1.77
CA GLU A 70 16.88 -2.95 -1.15
C GLU A 70 15.95 -1.73 -1.15
N GLY A 71 15.88 -1.01 -0.03
CA GLY A 71 15.06 0.19 0.12
C GLY A 71 13.56 -0.08 0.29
N PHE A 72 12.74 0.84 -0.25
CA PHE A 72 11.28 0.73 -0.23
C PHE A 72 10.78 -0.24 -1.30
N PHE A 73 9.75 -0.99 -0.97
CA PHE A 73 8.97 -1.79 -1.92
C PHE A 73 7.55 -1.91 -1.42
N ILE A 74 6.62 -2.14 -2.34
CA ILE A 74 5.19 -2.21 -2.07
C ILE A 74 4.72 -3.65 -2.26
N ALA A 75 4.08 -4.22 -1.24
CA ALA A 75 3.27 -5.42 -1.36
C ALA A 75 1.84 -5.02 -1.71
N GLY A 76 1.42 -5.29 -2.95
CA GLY A 76 0.08 -4.97 -3.42
C GLY A 76 -0.89 -6.11 -3.14
N LEU A 77 -1.94 -5.85 -2.35
CA LEU A 77 -3.02 -6.80 -2.06
C LEU A 77 -4.19 -6.72 -3.06
N ASN A 78 -4.04 -5.89 -4.10
CA ASN A 78 -5.08 -5.65 -5.09
C ASN A 78 -5.30 -6.90 -5.95
N LEU A 79 -6.53 -7.38 -5.99
CA LEU A 79 -6.94 -8.47 -6.89
C LEU A 79 -7.23 -7.91 -8.29
N THR A 80 -7.02 -8.75 -9.30
CA THR A 80 -7.24 -8.37 -10.70
C THR A 80 -8.08 -9.40 -11.40
N THR A 81 -8.94 -8.92 -12.29
CA THR A 81 -9.73 -9.79 -13.13
C THR A 81 -9.87 -9.18 -14.51
N ASP A 82 -10.02 -10.02 -15.52
CA ASP A 82 -10.15 -9.56 -16.89
C ASP A 82 -11.58 -9.14 -17.24
N ARG A 83 -11.72 -8.47 -18.39
CA ARG A 83 -13.01 -7.98 -18.88
C ARG A 83 -13.99 -9.12 -19.18
N CYS A 84 -13.50 -10.28 -19.60
CA CYS A 84 -14.34 -11.45 -19.89
C CYS A 84 -14.94 -12.04 -18.61
N PHE A 85 -14.16 -12.10 -17.54
CA PHE A 85 -14.62 -12.54 -16.23
C PHE A 85 -15.72 -11.61 -15.69
N ILE A 86 -15.51 -10.29 -15.73
CA ILE A 86 -16.53 -9.31 -15.30
C ILE A 86 -17.79 -9.42 -16.17
N GLY A 87 -17.62 -9.52 -17.50
CA GLY A 87 -18.73 -9.67 -18.44
C GLY A 87 -19.55 -10.94 -18.21
N SER A 88 -18.90 -12.02 -17.75
CA SER A 88 -19.56 -13.31 -17.47
C SER A 88 -20.16 -13.39 -16.06
N HIS A 89 -19.80 -12.46 -15.15
CA HIS A 89 -20.27 -12.42 -13.77
C HIS A 89 -20.87 -11.04 -13.44
N PRO A 90 -22.09 -10.73 -13.92
CA PRO A 90 -22.65 -9.37 -13.85
C PRO A 90 -22.95 -8.88 -12.42
N ARG A 91 -22.90 -9.77 -11.41
CA ARG A 91 -23.04 -9.43 -9.99
C ARG A 91 -21.69 -9.21 -9.29
N MET A 92 -20.58 -9.46 -9.98
CA MET A 92 -19.23 -9.31 -9.44
C MET A 92 -18.57 -8.03 -9.96
N SER A 93 -17.81 -7.40 -9.08
CA SER A 93 -16.96 -6.25 -9.37
C SER A 93 -15.61 -6.46 -8.67
N LEU A 94 -14.57 -5.69 -9.03
CA LEU A 94 -13.31 -5.72 -8.28
C LEU A 94 -13.53 -5.44 -6.79
N ARG A 95 -14.42 -4.49 -6.46
CA ARG A 95 -14.80 -4.21 -5.06
C ARG A 95 -15.40 -5.43 -4.38
N THR A 96 -16.34 -6.11 -5.04
CA THR A 96 -16.97 -7.32 -4.50
C THR A 96 -15.92 -8.42 -4.30
N LEU A 97 -15.03 -8.60 -5.28
CA LEU A 97 -13.96 -9.58 -5.23
C LEU A 97 -13.01 -9.33 -4.06
N THR A 98 -12.57 -8.08 -3.84
CA THR A 98 -11.75 -7.67 -2.69
C THR A 98 -12.45 -7.99 -1.37
N VAL A 99 -13.74 -7.66 -1.24
CA VAL A 99 -14.51 -7.93 0.00
C VAL A 99 -14.71 -9.42 0.24
N GLU A 100 -15.05 -10.21 -0.79
CA GLU A 100 -15.26 -11.66 -0.69
C GLU A 100 -13.97 -12.42 -0.33
N ASN A 101 -12.82 -11.94 -0.80
CA ASN A 101 -11.52 -12.53 -0.53
C ASN A 101 -10.86 -12.00 0.75
N TRP A 102 -11.48 -11.02 1.41
CA TRP A 102 -10.86 -10.25 2.48
C TRP A 102 -10.43 -11.12 3.66
N ASP A 103 -11.23 -12.09 4.09
CA ASP A 103 -10.87 -12.91 5.26
C ASP A 103 -9.58 -13.71 5.03
N CYS A 104 -9.30 -14.13 3.79
CA CYS A 104 -8.05 -14.79 3.44
C CYS A 104 -6.88 -13.80 3.49
N VAL A 105 -7.03 -12.65 2.82
CA VAL A 105 -6.02 -11.58 2.78
C VAL A 105 -5.73 -11.01 4.17
N ARG A 106 -6.76 -10.86 5.03
CA ARG A 106 -6.65 -10.37 6.40
C ARG A 106 -5.69 -11.24 7.22
N ARG A 107 -5.85 -12.56 7.18
CA ARG A 107 -4.98 -13.48 7.95
C ARG A 107 -3.52 -13.32 7.56
N TRP A 108 -3.25 -13.25 6.25
CA TRP A 108 -1.91 -12.95 5.78
C TRP A 108 -1.43 -11.59 6.26
N LEU A 109 -2.25 -10.54 6.17
CA LEU A 109 -1.89 -9.19 6.58
C LEU A 109 -1.52 -9.11 8.07
N GLU A 110 -2.31 -9.74 8.93
CA GLU A 110 -2.10 -9.78 10.39
C GLU A 110 -0.78 -10.48 10.79
N ASP A 111 -0.29 -11.41 9.95
CA ASP A 111 0.95 -12.15 10.18
C ASP A 111 2.22 -11.38 9.74
N GLN A 112 2.08 -10.22 9.09
CA GLN A 112 3.24 -9.47 8.61
C GLN A 112 3.98 -8.75 9.74
N LYS A 113 5.29 -8.51 9.51
CA LYS A 113 6.15 -7.84 10.48
C LYS A 113 6.89 -6.68 9.83
N PRO A 114 7.00 -5.52 10.50
CA PRO A 114 7.88 -4.45 10.06
C PRO A 114 9.36 -4.83 10.28
N GLY A 115 10.27 -3.96 9.86
CA GLY A 115 11.70 -4.06 10.16
C GLY A 115 12.57 -4.55 8.99
N ALA A 116 13.82 -4.87 9.31
CA ALA A 116 14.88 -5.16 8.34
C ALA A 116 15.08 -6.66 8.03
N ALA A 117 14.28 -7.55 8.63
CA ALA A 117 14.40 -8.98 8.35
C ALA A 117 14.06 -9.27 6.88
N SER A 118 14.65 -10.34 6.32
CA SER A 118 14.46 -10.71 4.92
C SER A 118 13.00 -11.01 4.56
N SER A 119 12.17 -11.39 5.54
CA SER A 119 10.74 -11.65 5.38
C SER A 119 9.84 -10.49 5.82
N SER A 120 10.40 -9.40 6.35
CA SER A 120 9.64 -8.23 6.80
C SER A 120 9.11 -7.43 5.61
N MET A 121 7.93 -6.84 5.78
CA MET A 121 7.31 -5.93 4.81
C MET A 121 7.71 -4.48 5.06
N ASN A 122 7.44 -3.60 4.10
CA ASN A 122 7.61 -2.15 4.25
C ASN A 122 6.30 -1.42 3.96
N ILE A 123 5.92 -1.32 2.68
CA ILE A 123 4.69 -0.65 2.26
C ILE A 123 3.67 -1.72 1.85
N ILE A 124 2.45 -1.63 2.36
CA ILE A 124 1.33 -2.51 1.98
C ILE A 124 0.24 -1.65 1.35
N ALA A 125 -0.13 -1.97 0.11
CA ALA A 125 -1.15 -1.25 -0.65
C ALA A 125 -2.37 -2.15 -0.90
N GLY A 126 -3.56 -1.56 -0.86
CA GLY A 126 -4.83 -2.24 -1.09
C GLY A 126 -5.83 -1.33 -1.77
N ASP A 127 -6.78 -1.89 -2.51
CA ASP A 127 -7.91 -1.20 -3.09
C ASP A 127 -9.20 -1.39 -2.25
N PHE A 128 -10.19 -0.53 -2.49
CA PHE A 128 -11.52 -0.61 -1.85
C PHE A 128 -11.48 -0.77 -0.32
N ILE A 129 -10.58 -0.06 0.37
CA ILE A 129 -10.30 -0.24 1.80
C ILE A 129 -11.39 0.30 2.75
N GLY A 130 -12.39 1.02 2.25
CA GLY A 130 -13.46 1.60 3.09
C GLY A 130 -14.34 0.58 3.82
N PRO A 131 -14.79 -0.52 3.18
CA PRO A 131 -15.65 -1.53 3.81
C PRO A 131 -14.93 -2.55 4.70
N ILE A 132 -13.59 -2.51 4.76
CA ILE A 132 -12.75 -3.50 5.44
C ILE A 132 -11.79 -2.80 6.40
N PRO A 133 -11.39 -3.40 7.54
CA PRO A 133 -10.52 -2.75 8.52
C PRO A 133 -9.04 -2.73 8.10
N PHE A 134 -8.75 -2.56 6.81
CA PHE A 134 -7.40 -2.65 6.23
C PHE A 134 -6.41 -1.68 6.89
N CYS A 135 -6.73 -0.38 6.93
CA CYS A 135 -5.84 0.63 7.48
C CYS A 135 -5.53 0.38 8.96
N SER A 136 -6.55 0.00 9.75
CA SER A 136 -6.38 -0.26 11.18
C SER A 136 -5.41 -1.40 11.44
N ILE A 137 -5.47 -2.46 10.63
CA ILE A 137 -4.52 -3.59 10.75
C ILE A 137 -3.11 -3.14 10.36
N VAL A 138 -2.94 -2.47 9.21
CA VAL A 138 -1.62 -1.97 8.76
C VAL A 138 -0.98 -1.06 9.82
N ILE A 139 -1.75 -0.16 10.44
CA ILE A 139 -1.27 0.70 11.53
C ILE A 139 -0.88 -0.14 12.75
N ALA A 140 -1.69 -1.14 13.12
CA ALA A 140 -1.41 -2.00 14.27
C ALA A 140 -0.12 -2.82 14.12
N LEU A 141 0.27 -3.20 12.90
CA LEU A 141 1.53 -3.92 12.65
C LEU A 141 2.77 -3.14 13.12
N ASN A 142 2.71 -1.80 13.13
CA ASN A 142 3.81 -0.94 13.57
C ASN A 142 3.88 -0.78 15.09
N ARG A 143 2.84 -1.19 15.84
CA ARG A 143 2.83 -1.19 17.32
C ARG A 143 3.50 -2.43 17.92
N LEU A 144 3.94 -3.36 17.08
CA LEU A 144 4.65 -4.58 17.49
C LEU A 144 6.18 -4.37 17.61
N LEU A 145 6.63 -3.12 17.48
CA LEU A 145 8.01 -2.67 17.71
C LEU A 145 8.13 -2.10 19.13
#